data_AF-A0A0F8Y509-F1
#
_entry.id   AF-A0A0F8Y509-F1
#
_cell.length_a   1.000
_cell.length_b   1.000
_cell.length_c   1.000
_cell.angle_alpha   90.00
_cell.angle_beta   90.00
_cell.angle_gamma   90.00
#
_symmetry.space_group_name_H-M   'P 1'
#
loop_
_entity.id
_entity.type
_entity.pdbx_description
1 polymer ?
#
loop_
_entity_poly.entity_id
_entity_poly.type
_entity_poly.pdbx_seq_one_letter_code
_entity_poly.pdbx_strand_id
1 'polypeptide(L)'
;MKFVMLAQNANLYSHKRIKEAAEARGHTLDIIKTLQCYMNIASRRPEIYYNGEMLPDYDAVIPRIGASVTFYGLAVLRQFEMQ
;
A
#
# COMPACT_ATOMS: atom_id res chain seq x y z
N MET A 1 10.31 10.36 -4.72
CA MET A 1 9.87 9.43 -3.67
C MET A 1 8.83 8.51 -4.26
N LYS A 2 8.83 7.25 -3.82
CA LYS A 2 7.90 6.22 -4.21
C LYS A 2 6.93 5.99 -3.06
N PHE A 3 5.66 6.26 -3.31
CA PHE A 3 4.59 6.10 -2.33
C PHE A 3 3.69 4.93 -2.71
N VAL A 4 3.06 4.33 -1.69
CA VAL A 4 2.03 3.31 -1.89
C VAL A 4 0.75 3.72 -1.17
N MET A 5 -0.39 3.49 -1.81
CA MET A 5 -1.72 3.68 -1.23
C MET A 5 -2.42 2.33 -1.09
N LEU A 6 -2.78 1.97 0.14
CA LEU A 6 -3.57 0.78 0.43
C LEU A 6 -5.06 1.11 0.27
N ALA A 7 -5.70 0.64 -0.80
CA ALA A 7 -7.10 0.95 -1.08
C ALA A 7 -7.85 -0.23 -1.73
N GLN A 8 -9.14 -0.41 -1.40
CA GLN A 8 -9.95 -1.45 -2.06
C GLN A 8 -10.36 -1.10 -3.49
N ASN A 9 -10.56 0.19 -3.77
CA ASN A 9 -10.99 0.68 -5.07
C ASN A 9 -10.07 1.82 -5.55
N ALA A 10 -9.22 1.53 -6.54
CA ALA A 10 -8.29 2.51 -7.10
C ALA A 10 -8.98 3.61 -7.93
N ASN A 11 -10.23 3.40 -8.35
CA ASN A 11 -10.92 4.31 -9.27
C ASN A 11 -11.68 5.45 -8.57
N LEU A 12 -11.66 5.52 -7.25
CA LEU A 12 -12.32 6.61 -6.52
C LEU A 12 -11.66 7.95 -6.80
N TYR A 13 -12.48 8.99 -6.91
CA TYR A 13 -12.04 10.36 -7.21
C TYR A 13 -10.90 10.82 -6.29
N SER A 14 -11.05 10.64 -4.97
CA SER A 14 -10.05 11.05 -3.99
C SER A 14 -8.69 10.37 -4.22
N HIS A 15 -8.67 9.09 -4.60
CA HIS A 15 -7.43 8.36 -4.85
C HIS A 15 -6.73 8.87 -6.11
N LYS A 16 -7.49 9.13 -7.17
CA LYS A 16 -6.96 9.74 -8.40
C LYS A 16 -6.37 11.13 -8.13
N ARG A 17 -7.08 11.97 -7.37
CA ARG A 17 -6.60 13.32 -7.00
C ARG A 17 -5.31 13.28 -6.18
N ILE A 18 -5.17 12.33 -5.25
CA ILE A 18 -3.93 12.16 -4.47
C ILE A 18 -2.79 11.70 -5.39
N LYS A 19 -3.06 10.75 -6.30
CA LYS A 19 -2.08 10.28 -7.29
C LYS A 19 -1.58 11.42 -8.16
N GLU A 20 -2.50 12.18 -8.76
CA GLU A 20 -2.17 13.36 -9.56
C GLU A 20 -1.34 14.37 -8.78
N ALA A 21 -1.68 14.63 -7.51
CA ALA A 21 -0.96 15.58 -6.67
C ALA A 21 0.46 15.11 -6.29
N ALA A 22 0.67 13.79 -6.18
CA ALA A 22 1.99 13.20 -5.97
C ALA A 22 2.83 13.25 -7.26
N GLU A 23 2.24 12.85 -8.39
CA GLU A 23 2.89 12.88 -9.72
C GLU A 23 3.27 14.30 -10.14
N ALA A 24 2.40 15.29 -9.89
CA ALA A 24 2.69 16.70 -10.14
C ALA A 24 3.89 17.24 -9.34
N ARG A 25 4.26 16.58 -8.23
CA ARG A 25 5.44 16.90 -7.41
C ARG A 25 6.67 16.07 -7.75
N GLY A 26 6.61 15.26 -8.81
CA GLY A 26 7.69 14.35 -9.21
C GLY A 26 7.81 13.13 -8.31
N HIS A 27 6.72 12.69 -7.68
CA HIS A 27 6.66 11.45 -6.90
C HIS A 27 5.83 10.40 -7.63
N THR A 28 6.13 9.14 -7.40
CA THR A 28 5.31 8.03 -7.92
C THR A 28 4.37 7.54 -6.82
N LEU A 29 3.14 7.20 -7.18
CA LEU A 29 2.15 6.65 -6.24
C LEU A 29 1.48 5.41 -6.83
N ASP A 30 1.79 4.26 -6.24
CA ASP A 30 1.18 2.98 -6.56
C ASP A 30 -0.08 2.77 -5.72
N ILE A 31 -1.20 2.39 -6.34
CA ILE A 31 -2.44 2.09 -5.62
C ILE A 31 -2.64 0.58 -5.64
N ILE A 32 -2.59 -0.05 -4.47
CA ILE A 32 -2.68 -1.51 -4.34
C ILE A 32 -3.89 -1.93 -3.53
N LYS A 33 -4.48 -3.06 -3.92
CA LYS A 33 -5.60 -3.67 -3.20
C LYS A 33 -5.12 -4.31 -1.91
N THR A 34 -5.54 -3.76 -0.78
CA THR A 34 -5.11 -4.23 0.55
C THR A 34 -5.36 -5.72 0.74
N LEU A 35 -6.49 -6.26 0.28
CA LEU A 35 -6.83 -7.68 0.41
C LEU A 35 -6.05 -8.61 -0.51
N GLN A 36 -5.37 -8.07 -1.52
CA GLN A 36 -4.51 -8.85 -2.43
C GLN A 36 -3.04 -8.82 -2.01
N CYS A 37 -2.71 -8.04 -0.98
CA CYS A 37 -1.41 -8.10 -0.34
C CYS A 37 -1.36 -9.37 0.50
N TYR A 38 -0.29 -10.16 0.42
CA TYR A 38 -0.04 -11.27 1.33
C TYR A 38 1.38 -11.16 1.87
N MET A 39 1.56 -11.58 3.12
CA MET A 39 2.77 -11.33 3.90
C MET A 39 3.48 -12.64 4.16
N ASN A 40 4.80 -12.64 4.01
CA ASN A 40 5.62 -13.67 4.61
C ASN A 40 5.93 -13.25 6.06
N ILE A 41 5.38 -13.98 7.04
CA ILE A 41 5.47 -13.63 8.48
C ILE A 41 6.86 -14.02 9.06
N ALA A 42 7.83 -14.37 8.21
CA ALA A 42 9.18 -14.68 8.65
C ALA A 42 9.83 -13.47 9.35
N SER A 43 10.13 -13.63 10.65
CA SER A 43 10.55 -12.54 11.54
C SER A 43 11.89 -11.87 11.18
N ARG A 44 12.66 -12.44 10.25
CA ARG A 44 13.97 -11.91 9.81
C ARG A 44 13.92 -11.13 8.50
N ARG A 45 12.88 -11.30 7.69
CA ARG A 45 12.70 -10.62 6.39
C ARG A 45 11.21 -10.45 6.13
N PRO A 46 10.58 -9.41 6.71
CA PRO A 46 9.20 -9.10 6.43
C PRO A 46 9.05 -8.70 4.96
N GLU A 47 8.52 -9.61 4.13
CA GLU A 47 8.28 -9.37 2.71
C GLU A 47 6.78 -9.25 2.45
N ILE A 48 6.40 -8.23 1.69
CA ILE A 48 5.03 -8.01 1.24
C ILE A 48 4.97 -8.33 -0.24
N TYR A 49 4.03 -9.20 -0.59
CA TYR A 49 3.78 -9.58 -1.97
C TYR A 49 2.43 -9.07 -2.43
N TYR A 50 2.36 -8.71 -3.70
CA TYR A 50 1.14 -8.30 -4.38
C TYR A 50 1.10 -8.95 -5.75
N ASN A 51 0.03 -9.70 -6.03
CA ASN A 51 -0.17 -10.40 -7.31
C ASN A 51 1.02 -11.28 -7.77
N GLY A 52 1.69 -11.98 -6.86
CA GLY A 52 2.83 -12.85 -7.19
C GLY A 52 4.20 -12.16 -7.09
N GLU A 53 4.24 -10.83 -7.05
CA GLU A 53 5.49 -10.06 -7.06
C GLU A 53 5.78 -9.46 -5.70
N MET A 54 7.06 -9.44 -5.33
CA MET A 54 7.52 -8.75 -4.12
C MET A 54 7.38 -7.25 -4.33
N LEU A 55 6.72 -6.58 -3.40
CA LEU A 55 6.61 -5.15 -3.43
C LEU A 55 7.99 -4.52 -3.14
N PRO A 56 8.36 -3.47 -3.88
CA PRO A 56 9.59 -2.73 -3.61
C PRO A 56 9.45 -1.92 -2.32
N ASP A 57 10.57 -1.39 -1.83
CA ASP A 57 10.54 -0.46 -0.71
C ASP A 57 9.84 0.85 -1.13
N TYR A 58 9.00 1.36 -0.24
CA TYR A 58 8.25 2.59 -0.41
C TYR A 58 8.68 3.60 0.65
N ASP A 59 8.83 4.87 0.26
CA ASP A 59 9.22 5.93 1.19
C ASP A 59 8.07 6.32 2.13
N ALA A 60 6.81 6.11 1.70
CA ALA A 60 5.64 6.37 2.52
C ALA A 60 4.42 5.53 2.11
N VAL A 61 3.56 5.24 3.09
CA VAL A 61 2.31 4.50 2.92
C VAL A 61 1.12 5.40 3.24
N ILE A 62 0.11 5.40 2.38
CA ILE A 62 -1.16 6.11 2.56
C ILE A 62 -2.28 5.07 2.81
N PRO A 63 -2.69 4.82 4.06
CA PRO A 63 -3.73 3.84 4.36
C PRO A 63 -5.13 4.38 4.06
N ARG A 64 -5.77 3.86 3.00
CA ARG A 64 -7.19 4.10 2.64
C ARG A 64 -8.00 2.83 2.90
N ILE A 65 -7.93 2.37 4.15
CA ILE A 65 -8.51 1.11 4.62
C ILE A 65 -10.00 1.31 4.91
N GLY A 66 -10.85 0.48 4.29
CA GLY A 66 -12.29 0.47 4.55
C GLY A 66 -12.63 -0.20 5.88
N ALA A 67 -13.73 0.22 6.51
CA ALA A 67 -14.15 -0.29 7.83
C ALA A 67 -14.27 -1.82 7.89
N SER A 68 -14.71 -2.45 6.81
CA SER A 68 -14.90 -3.92 6.70
C SER A 68 -13.59 -4.72 6.68
N VAL A 69 -12.45 -4.09 6.43
CA VAL A 69 -11.13 -4.78 6.30
C VAL A 69 -10.09 -4.20 7.26
N THR A 70 -10.53 -3.50 8.30
CA THR A 70 -9.68 -2.78 9.25
C THR A 70 -8.59 -3.67 9.84
N PHE A 71 -8.96 -4.85 10.37
CA PHE A 71 -8.00 -5.73 11.03
C PHE A 71 -6.88 -6.19 10.08
N TYR A 72 -7.25 -6.68 8.90
CA TYR A 72 -6.30 -7.11 7.89
C TYR A 72 -5.46 -5.95 7.34
N GLY A 73 -6.10 -4.82 7.05
CA GLY A 73 -5.41 -3.65 6.54
C GLY A 73 -4.39 -3.08 7.52
N LEU A 74 -4.69 -3.10 8.82
CA LEU A 74 -3.73 -2.70 9.85
C LEU A 74 -2.56 -3.68 9.96
N ALA A 75 -2.80 -4.99 9.80
CA ALA A 75 -1.71 -5.97 9.78
C ALA A 75 -0.75 -5.74 8.60
N VAL A 76 -1.31 -5.49 7.40
CA VAL A 76 -0.51 -5.13 6.22
C VAL A 76 0.24 -3.81 6.44
N LEU A 77 -0.41 -2.79 7.02
CA LEU A 77 0.24 -1.52 7.32
C LEU A 77 1.43 -1.68 8.28
N ARG A 78 1.27 -2.45 9.35
CA ARG A 78 2.37 -2.76 10.28
C ARG A 78 3.54 -3.45 9.61
N GLN A 79 3.28 -4.30 8.63
CA GLN A 79 4.35 -4.97 7.89
C GLN A 79 5.19 -3.96 7.09
N PHE A 80 4.58 -2.91 6.53
CA PHE A 80 5.32 -1.82 5.87
C PHE A 80 6.12 -0.98 6.86
N GLU A 81 5.67 -0.86 8.13
CA GLU A 81 6.42 -0.17 9.18
C GLU A 81 7.65 -0.97 9.67
N MET A 82 7.69 -2.28 9.39
CA MET A 82 8.77 -3.18 9.79
C MET A 82 9.86 -3.35 8.71
N GLN A 83 9.71 -2.72 7.53
CA GLN A 83 10.73 -2.68 6.47
C GLN A 83 11.88 -1.73 6.80
#